data_AF-A0A947BH45-F1
#
_entry.id   AF-A0A947BH45-F1
#
_cell.length_a   1.000
_cell.length_b   1.000
_cell.length_c   1.000
_cell.angle_alpha   90.00
_cell.angle_beta   90.00
_cell.angle_gamma   90.00
#
_symmetry.space_group_name_H-M   'P 1'
#
loop_
_entity.id
_entity.type
_entity.pdbx_description
1 polymer ?
#
loop_
_entity_poly.entity_id
_entity_poly.type
_entity_poly.pdbx_seq_one_letter_code
_entity_poly.pdbx_strand_id
1 'polypeptide(L)'
;YTYMIRDAQLGLLDSIPADLLYDPAPVCPNVWEASRVFISHRVPAKLRLGVQASLMEQMVKTARDEGATQIIGLCPRAWMRWMRRLGYQTEHVGPCLDIGGSDNQAILMHLRTNLH
;
A
#
# COMPACT_ATOMS: atom_id res chain seq x y z
N TYR A 1 -15.17 10.66 5.82
CA TYR A 1 -14.93 10.15 4.45
C TYR A 1 -14.62 8.66 4.54
N THR A 2 -14.69 7.94 3.42
CA THR A 2 -14.35 6.51 3.33
C THR A 2 -13.41 6.27 2.14
N TYR A 3 -12.80 5.09 2.08
CA TYR A 3 -11.81 4.67 1.08
C TYR A 3 -11.80 3.13 1.01
N MET A 4 -11.13 2.54 0.02
CA MET A 4 -11.37 1.14 -0.38
C MET A 4 -11.16 0.13 0.75
N ILE A 5 -10.04 0.21 1.49
CA ILE A 5 -9.77 -0.67 2.64
C ILE A 5 -10.84 -0.52 3.73
N ARG A 6 -11.31 0.71 3.99
CA ARG A 6 -12.38 0.95 4.95
C ARG A 6 -13.71 0.39 4.46
N ASP A 7 -14.01 0.55 3.18
CA ASP A 7 -15.22 -0.01 2.56
C ASP A 7 -15.21 -1.55 2.61
N ALA A 8 -14.05 -2.18 2.42
CA ALA A 8 -13.89 -3.62 2.63
C ALA A 8 -14.22 -4.02 4.08
N GLN A 9 -13.65 -3.33 5.07
CA GLN A 9 -13.91 -3.62 6.49
C GLN A 9 -15.38 -3.37 6.89
N LEU A 10 -16.08 -2.47 6.21
CA LEU A 10 -17.51 -2.24 6.36
C LEU A 10 -18.38 -3.28 5.63
N GLY A 11 -17.77 -4.26 4.96
CA GLY A 11 -18.48 -5.30 4.22
C GLY A 11 -19.13 -4.81 2.93
N LEU A 12 -18.66 -3.68 2.37
CA LEU A 12 -19.23 -3.09 1.15
C LEU A 12 -18.62 -3.66 -0.13
N LEU A 13 -17.55 -4.46 -0.02
CA LEU A 13 -16.81 -5.03 -1.15
C LEU A 13 -16.84 -6.56 -1.08
N ASP A 14 -17.66 -7.20 -1.93
CA ASP A 14 -17.83 -8.66 -1.94
C ASP A 14 -16.53 -9.45 -2.17
N SER A 15 -15.58 -8.86 -2.91
CA SER A 15 -14.33 -9.53 -3.29
C SER A 15 -13.18 -9.34 -2.30
N ILE A 16 -13.36 -8.52 -1.26
CA ILE A 16 -12.30 -8.22 -0.29
C ILE A 16 -12.85 -8.52 1.12
N PRO A 17 -12.24 -9.47 1.85
CA PRO A 17 -12.71 -9.84 3.19
C PRO A 17 -12.73 -8.65 4.15
N ALA A 18 -13.74 -8.59 5.03
CA ALA A 18 -13.90 -7.51 6.00
C ALA A 18 -12.86 -7.55 7.13
N ASP A 19 -12.20 -8.67 7.34
CA ASP A 19 -11.13 -8.89 8.31
C ASP A 19 -9.73 -8.62 7.75
N LEU A 20 -9.63 -7.84 6.66
CA LEU A 20 -8.35 -7.46 6.04
C LEU A 20 -7.39 -6.63 6.91
N LEU A 21 -7.88 -6.08 8.02
CA LEU A 21 -7.10 -5.36 9.03
C LEU A 21 -7.31 -5.98 10.41
N TYR A 22 -6.28 -5.96 11.25
CA TYR A 22 -6.40 -6.34 12.65
C TYR A 22 -7.15 -5.29 13.47
N ASP A 23 -6.96 -4.02 13.12
CA ASP A 23 -7.55 -2.86 13.79
C ASP A 23 -8.54 -2.12 12.87
N PRO A 24 -9.39 -1.23 13.41
CA PRO A 24 -10.23 -0.36 12.59
C PRO A 24 -9.43 0.47 11.60
N ALA A 25 -9.89 0.52 10.34
CA ALA A 25 -9.28 1.31 9.28
C ALA A 25 -9.17 2.79 9.71
N PRO A 26 -7.95 3.38 9.68
CA PRO A 26 -7.70 4.71 10.21
C PRO A 26 -8.50 5.78 9.45
N VAL A 27 -9.11 6.72 10.15
CA VAL A 27 -9.76 7.89 9.53
C VAL A 27 -8.99 9.12 9.96
N CYS A 28 -7.92 9.43 9.24
CA CYS A 28 -7.05 10.55 9.56
C CYS A 28 -6.54 11.23 8.28
N PRO A 29 -6.63 12.57 8.14
CA PRO A 29 -6.24 13.28 6.91
C PRO A 29 -4.80 13.06 6.45
N ASN A 30 -3.91 12.68 7.37
CA ASN A 30 -2.49 12.40 7.09
C ASN A 30 -2.20 10.92 6.78
N VAL A 31 -3.22 10.06 6.74
CA VAL A 31 -3.08 8.65 6.33
C VAL A 31 -3.71 8.49 4.96
N TRP A 32 -2.88 8.19 3.96
CA TRP A 32 -3.33 8.04 2.58
C TRP A 32 -3.48 6.57 2.21
N GLU A 33 -4.47 6.25 1.38
CA GLU A 33 -4.57 4.94 0.77
C GLU A 33 -3.88 4.94 -0.60
N ALA A 34 -2.95 4.02 -0.81
CA ALA A 34 -2.44 3.69 -2.13
C ALA A 34 -3.19 2.47 -2.68
N SER A 35 -3.95 2.67 -3.75
CA SER A 35 -4.69 1.61 -4.45
C SER A 35 -4.27 1.50 -5.92
N ARG A 36 -4.46 0.31 -6.51
CA ARG A 36 -4.22 0.03 -7.94
C ARG A 36 -2.81 0.39 -8.45
N VAL A 37 -1.76 0.10 -7.68
CA VAL A 37 -0.37 0.28 -8.16
C VAL A 37 -0.04 -0.84 -9.15
N PHE A 38 0.10 -0.52 -10.45
CA PHE A 38 0.47 -1.48 -11.49
C PHE A 38 1.49 -0.91 -12.48
N ILE A 39 2.17 -1.81 -13.19
CA ILE A 39 3.04 -1.46 -14.33
C ILE A 39 2.45 -2.06 -15.60
N SER A 40 2.35 -1.26 -16.65
CA SER A 40 1.91 -1.70 -17.97
C SER A 40 2.66 -2.96 -18.45
N HIS A 41 1.93 -3.89 -19.05
CA HIS A 41 2.52 -5.09 -19.67
C HIS A 41 3.50 -4.77 -20.80
N ARG A 42 3.43 -3.55 -21.37
CA ARG A 42 4.35 -3.09 -22.43
C ARG A 42 5.75 -2.74 -21.92
N VAL A 43 5.95 -2.59 -20.61
CA VAL A 43 7.27 -2.29 -20.04
C VAL A 43 8.15 -3.55 -20.10
N PRO A 44 9.32 -3.51 -20.78
CA PRO A 44 10.23 -4.64 -20.86
C PRO A 44 10.65 -5.14 -19.48
N ALA A 45 10.75 -6.46 -19.31
CA ALA A 45 11.05 -7.11 -18.02
C ALA A 45 12.26 -6.49 -17.30
N LYS A 46 13.34 -6.22 -18.04
CA LYS A 46 14.58 -5.59 -17.51
C LYS A 46 14.39 -4.19 -16.91
N LEU A 47 13.33 -3.47 -17.30
CA LEU A 47 13.04 -2.11 -16.82
C LEU A 47 11.99 -2.09 -15.70
N ARG A 48 11.22 -3.16 -15.52
CA ARG A 48 10.05 -3.17 -14.61
C ARG A 48 10.43 -2.77 -13.20
N LEU A 49 11.51 -3.33 -12.66
CA LEU A 49 11.96 -3.04 -11.29
C LEU A 49 12.30 -1.56 -11.10
N GLY A 50 12.98 -0.94 -12.08
CA GLY A 50 13.33 0.48 -12.05
C GLY A 50 12.09 1.37 -12.11
N VAL A 51 11.15 1.05 -13.02
CA VAL A 51 9.86 1.77 -13.12
C VAL A 51 9.06 1.65 -11.81
N GLN A 52 9.05 0.47 -11.19
CA GLN A 52 8.40 0.21 -9.90
C GLN A 52 8.99 1.07 -8.78
N ALA A 53 10.32 1.16 -8.72
CA ALA A 53 11.03 1.98 -7.76
C ALA A 53 10.72 3.47 -7.95
N SER A 54 10.77 3.96 -9.19
CA SER A 54 10.44 5.36 -9.48
C SER A 54 8.97 5.71 -9.17
N LEU A 55 8.03 4.81 -9.46
CA LEU A 55 6.62 5.00 -9.08
C LEU A 55 6.44 5.10 -7.57
N MET A 56 7.09 4.21 -6.82
CA MET A 56 7.06 4.22 -5.36
C MET A 56 7.69 5.50 -4.78
N GLU A 57 8.83 5.93 -5.32
CA GLU A 57 9.52 7.15 -4.92
C GLU A 57 8.63 8.38 -5.13
N GLN A 58 8.03 8.53 -6.32
CA GLN A 58 7.14 9.66 -6.59
C GLN A 58 5.89 9.62 -5.72
N MET A 59 5.29 8.45 -5.51
CA MET A 59 4.13 8.31 -4.62
C MET A 59 4.46 8.75 -3.19
N VAL A 60 5.59 8.29 -2.64
CA VAL A 60 6.04 8.67 -1.29
C VAL A 60 6.36 10.16 -1.21
N LYS A 61 7.01 10.72 -2.23
CA LYS A 61 7.33 12.14 -2.30
C LYS A 61 6.05 12.98 -2.31
N THR A 62 5.12 12.70 -3.22
CA THR A 62 3.85 13.44 -3.33
C THR A 62 3.04 13.34 -2.04
N ALA A 63 2.94 12.15 -1.44
CA ALA A 63 2.23 12.00 -0.18
C ALA A 63 2.84 12.86 0.94
N ARG A 64 4.17 12.92 1.05
CA ARG A 64 4.85 13.79 2.01
C ARG A 64 4.64 15.28 1.73
N ASP A 65 4.78 15.68 0.47
CA ASP A 65 4.61 17.09 0.04
C ASP A 65 3.20 17.61 0.38
N GLU A 66 2.21 16.71 0.37
CA GLU A 66 0.80 16.98 0.72
C GLU A 66 0.47 16.71 2.21
N GLY A 67 1.49 16.48 3.05
CA GLY A 67 1.35 16.37 4.50
C GLY A 67 0.94 14.99 5.04
N ALA A 68 0.94 13.94 4.22
CA ALA A 68 0.74 12.59 4.68
C ALA A 68 1.94 12.10 5.51
N THR A 69 1.65 11.40 6.60
CA THR A 69 2.65 10.76 7.48
C THR A 69 2.70 9.25 7.27
N GLN A 70 1.64 8.66 6.71
CA GLN A 70 1.53 7.22 6.51
C GLN A 70 0.79 6.90 5.21
N ILE A 71 1.16 5.78 4.59
CA ILE A 71 0.42 5.21 3.46
C ILE A 71 -0.03 3.80 3.84
N ILE A 72 -1.33 3.54 3.76
CA ILE A 72 -1.91 2.20 3.88
C ILE A 72 -2.20 1.64 2.49
N GLY A 73 -2.04 0.33 2.31
CA GLY A 73 -2.35 -0.31 1.05
C GLY A 73 -2.51 -1.82 1.16
N LEU A 74 -3.31 -2.38 0.25
CA LEU A 74 -3.45 -3.82 0.07
C LEU A 74 -2.59 -4.25 -1.11
N CYS A 75 -1.60 -5.11 -0.87
CA CYS A 75 -0.63 -5.50 -1.89
C CYS A 75 -0.23 -6.98 -1.79
N PRO A 76 0.33 -7.56 -2.87
CA PRO A 76 0.83 -8.92 -2.81
C PRO A 76 1.91 -9.06 -1.73
N ARG A 77 1.86 -10.16 -0.96
CA ARG A 77 2.75 -10.36 0.21
C ARG A 77 4.24 -10.18 -0.10
N ALA A 78 4.66 -10.56 -1.31
CA ALA A 78 6.05 -10.41 -1.78
C ALA A 78 6.53 -8.94 -1.84
N TRP A 79 5.62 -7.97 -1.97
CA TRP A 79 5.96 -6.56 -2.12
C TRP A 79 6.60 -5.96 -0.87
N MET A 80 6.22 -6.42 0.33
CA MET A 80 6.79 -5.86 1.56
C MET A 80 8.31 -6.05 1.61
N ARG A 81 8.80 -7.24 1.27
CA ARG A 81 10.23 -7.54 1.23
C ARG A 81 10.96 -6.65 0.22
N TRP A 82 10.31 -6.33 -0.90
CA TRP A 82 10.86 -5.42 -1.89
C TRP A 82 10.89 -3.96 -1.40
N MET A 83 9.81 -3.46 -0.78
CA MET A 83 9.76 -2.10 -0.23
C MET A 83 10.80 -1.88 0.87
N ARG A 84 11.01 -2.87 1.75
CA ARG A 84 12.08 -2.82 2.76
C ARG A 84 13.47 -2.71 2.14
N ARG A 85 13.71 -3.36 0.99
CA ARG A 85 14.99 -3.24 0.25
C ARG A 85 15.20 -1.85 -0.35
N LEU A 86 14.13 -1.12 -0.63
CA LEU A 86 14.18 0.29 -1.03
C LEU A 86 14.33 1.26 0.14
N GLY A 87 14.42 0.74 1.38
CA GLY A 87 14.57 1.56 2.59
C GLY A 87 13.27 2.05 3.21
N TYR A 88 12.10 1.63 2.70
CA TYR A 88 10.82 2.02 3.28
C TYR A 88 10.51 1.25 4.56
N GLN A 89 10.02 1.98 5.56
CA GLN A 89 9.55 1.40 6.81
C GLN A 89 8.12 0.97 6.65
N THR A 90 7.91 -0.35 6.70
CA THR A 90 6.61 -0.98 6.50
C THR A 90 6.31 -1.95 7.62
N GLU A 91 5.03 -2.14 7.92
CA GLU A 91 4.54 -3.18 8.82
C GLU A 91 3.28 -3.83 8.24
N HIS A 92 2.99 -5.06 8.70
CA HIS A 92 1.76 -5.75 8.36
C HIS A 92 0.69 -5.33 9.35
N VAL A 93 -0.45 -4.88 8.85
CA VAL A 93 -1.57 -4.40 9.68
C VAL A 93 -2.83 -5.26 9.52
N GLY A 94 -2.69 -6.40 8.88
CA GLY A 94 -3.76 -7.37 8.70
C GLY A 94 -3.25 -8.77 8.35
N PRO A 95 -4.15 -9.76 8.30
CA PRO A 95 -3.81 -11.14 7.95
C PRO A 95 -3.35 -11.25 6.49
N CYS A 96 -2.68 -12.36 6.16
CA CYS A 96 -2.47 -12.75 4.76
C CYS A 96 -3.76 -13.40 4.26
N LEU A 97 -4.30 -12.87 3.16
CA LEU A 97 -5.56 -13.30 2.56
C LEU A 97 -5.34 -13.71 1.11
N ASP A 98 -6.03 -14.76 0.67
CA ASP A 98 -6.15 -15.03 -0.76
C ASP A 98 -7.21 -14.08 -1.36
N ILE A 99 -6.75 -13.18 -2.22
CA ILE A 99 -7.60 -12.23 -2.93
C ILE A 99 -7.28 -12.36 -4.42
N GLY A 100 -8.25 -12.86 -5.18
CA GLY A 100 -8.09 -13.07 -6.62
C GLY A 100 -7.07 -14.15 -7.01
N GLY A 101 -6.88 -15.19 -6.18
CA GLY A 101 -5.93 -16.27 -6.43
C GLY A 101 -4.49 -15.90 -6.11
N SER A 102 -4.29 -14.92 -5.23
CA SER A 102 -2.96 -14.45 -4.85
C SER A 102 -2.93 -14.00 -3.38
N ASP A 103 -1.82 -14.30 -2.72
CA ASP A 103 -1.56 -13.88 -1.34
C ASP A 103 -1.39 -12.36 -1.26
N ASN A 104 -2.38 -11.69 -0.68
CA ASN A 104 -2.37 -10.26 -0.42
C ASN A 104 -2.36 -10.00 1.08
N GLN A 105 -1.80 -8.86 1.46
CA GLN A 105 -1.75 -8.44 2.86
C GLN A 105 -1.78 -6.92 2.94
N ALA A 106 -2.56 -6.41 3.91
CA ALA A 106 -2.57 -5.00 4.22
C ALA A 106 -1.24 -4.59 4.87
N ILE A 107 -0.68 -3.49 4.36
CA ILE A 107 0.56 -2.89 4.85
C ILE A 107 0.34 -1.45 5.25
N LEU A 108 1.08 -1.00 6.25
CA LEU A 108 1.21 0.40 6.61
C LEU A 108 2.67 0.82 6.42
N MET A 109 2.88 1.85 5.61
CA MET A 109 4.18 2.46 5.37
C MET A 109 4.28 3.76 6.14
N HIS A 110 5.36 3.92 6.90
CA HIS A 110 5.65 5.14 7.65
C HIS A 110 6.50 6.08 6.82
N LEU A 111 5.93 7.23 6.46
CA LEU A 111 6.60 8.27 5.70
C LEU A 111 7.41 9.13 6.68
N ARG A 112 8.50 8.58 7.25
CA ARG A 112 9.37 9.40 8.11
C ARG A 112 9.76 10.68 7.41
N THR A 113 9.60 11.82 8.06
CA THR A 113 10.31 13.05 7.68
C THR A 113 11.77 12.77 7.99
N ASN A 114 12.58 12.47 6.96
CA ASN A 114 14.01 12.69 7.14
C ASN A 114 14.17 14.21 7.21
N LEU A 115 14.15 14.76 8.42
CA LEU A 115 14.71 16.06 8.73
C LEU A 115 16.21 15.96 8.42
N HIS A 116 16.58 16.26 7.18
CA HIS A 116 17.94 16.54 6.77
C HIS A 116 17.98 17.95 6.22
#